data_AF-A0A838HAF6-F1
#
_entry.id   AF-A0A838HAF6-F1
#
_cell.length_a   1.000
_cell.length_b   1.000
_cell.length_c   1.000
_cell.angle_alpha   90.00
_cell.angle_beta   90.00
_cell.angle_gamma   90.00
#
_symmetry.space_group_name_H-M   'P 1'
#
loop_
_entity.id
_entity.type
_entity.pdbx_description
1 polymer ?
#
loop_
_entity_poly.entity_id
_entity_poly.type
_entity_poly.pdbx_seq_one_letter_code
_entity_poly.pdbx_strand_id
1 'polypeptide(L)'
;MTQQAERPVAEQFPDRSRGAPWVMRTYAGHSSPAESNRLYRTNLAKGQTGLSVAFDLPTQTGYDADHELARGEVGKVGVPISHVGDMRALFDGIPLG
;
A
#
# COMPACT_ATOMS: atom_id res chain seq x y z
N MET A 1 -25.71 8.95 -30.36
CA MET A 1 -24.56 8.73 -29.46
C MET A 1 -24.41 9.98 -28.63
N THR A 2 -25.15 10.06 -27.53
CA THR A 2 -25.26 11.29 -26.73
C THR A 2 -24.08 11.35 -25.78
N GLN A 3 -23.19 12.31 -26.00
CA GLN A 3 -22.06 12.57 -25.13
C GLN A 3 -22.62 13.05 -23.78
N GLN A 4 -22.53 12.23 -22.73
CA GLN A 4 -22.87 12.68 -21.39
C GLN A 4 -21.84 13.74 -20.99
N ALA A 5 -22.30 14.96 -20.75
CA ALA A 5 -21.44 16.03 -20.26
C ALA A 5 -20.86 15.62 -18.90
N GLU A 6 -19.53 15.60 -18.78
CA GLU A 6 -18.86 15.29 -17.52
C GLU A 6 -19.22 16.34 -16.46
N ARG A 7 -19.60 15.87 -15.28
CA ARG A 7 -19.91 16.77 -14.15
C ARG A 7 -18.64 17.45 -13.65
N PRO A 8 -18.70 18.74 -13.29
CA PRO A 8 -17.58 19.45 -12.69
C PRO A 8 -17.02 18.71 -11.47
N VAL A 9 -15.68 18.66 -11.34
CA VAL A 9 -14.96 17.98 -10.23
C VAL A 9 -15.49 18.40 -8.86
N ALA A 10 -15.89 19.66 -8.70
CA ALA A 10 -16.45 20.19 -7.45
C ALA A 10 -17.73 19.48 -7.01
N GLU A 11 -18.56 19.04 -7.96
CA GLU A 11 -19.81 18.34 -7.65
C GLU A 11 -19.59 16.84 -7.38
N GLN A 12 -18.43 16.29 -7.78
CA GLN A 12 -18.09 14.87 -7.56
C GLN A 12 -17.74 14.58 -6.09
N PHE A 13 -17.43 15.61 -5.29
CA PHE A 13 -17.07 15.49 -3.87
C PHE A 13 -17.95 16.40 -2.98
N PRO A 14 -19.28 16.19 -2.95
CA PRO A 14 -20.22 17.07 -2.26
C PRO A 14 -20.04 17.05 -0.72
N ASP A 15 -19.40 16.01 -0.19
CA ASP A 15 -19.16 15.79 1.24
C ASP A 15 -17.69 15.92 1.65
N ARG A 16 -16.86 16.62 0.86
CA ARG A 16 -15.63 17.20 1.41
C ARG A 16 -16.01 18.39 2.28
N SER A 17 -16.68 18.10 3.39
CA SER A 17 -16.93 19.07 4.43
C SER A 17 -15.58 19.70 4.75
N ARG A 18 -15.53 21.03 4.80
CA ARG A 18 -14.31 21.81 5.11
C ARG A 18 -13.66 21.41 6.46
N GLY A 19 -14.24 20.47 7.22
CA GLY A 19 -13.76 20.00 8.51
C GLY A 19 -13.09 18.62 8.53
N ALA A 20 -13.11 17.83 7.45
CA ALA A 20 -12.39 16.55 7.43
C ALA A 20 -10.90 16.75 7.08
N PRO A 21 -9.94 16.33 7.94
CA PRO A 21 -8.53 16.49 7.66
C PRO A 21 -8.06 15.55 6.53
N TRP A 22 -6.94 15.89 5.91
CA TRP A 22 -6.28 15.03 4.93
C TRP A 22 -5.84 13.70 5.56
N VAL A 23 -5.88 12.63 4.77
CA VAL A 23 -5.36 11.33 5.20
C VAL A 23 -3.84 11.39 5.25
N MET A 24 -3.27 11.07 6.41
CA MET A 24 -1.83 10.90 6.59
C MET A 24 -1.49 9.47 6.18
N ARG A 25 -0.89 9.32 5.00
CA ARG A 25 -0.64 8.01 4.36
C ARG A 25 0.79 7.95 3.83
N THR A 26 1.72 7.55 4.70
CA THR A 26 3.12 7.33 4.31
C THR A 26 3.20 6.11 3.39
N TYR A 27 3.91 6.26 2.27
CA TYR A 27 4.28 5.17 1.38
C TYR A 27 5.49 4.44 1.97
N ALA A 28 5.31 3.16 2.33
CA ALA A 28 6.33 2.41 3.05
C ALA A 28 6.26 0.90 2.76
N GLY A 29 7.41 0.24 2.89
CA GLY A 29 7.60 -1.21 2.76
C GLY A 29 9.08 -1.48 2.54
N HIS A 30 9.67 -2.44 3.25
CA HIS A 30 11.05 -2.86 3.04
C HIS A 30 11.34 -4.21 3.69
N SER A 31 12.42 -4.86 3.25
CA SER A 31 12.97 -6.08 3.85
C SER A 31 12.03 -7.29 3.76
N SER A 32 11.09 -7.43 4.70
CA SER A 32 10.19 -8.59 4.79
C SER A 32 8.76 -8.18 5.14
N PRO A 33 7.75 -9.04 4.90
CA PRO A 33 6.38 -8.78 5.29
C PRO A 33 6.21 -8.47 6.78
N ALA A 34 6.89 -9.23 7.66
CA ALA A 34 6.81 -9.05 9.10
C ALA A 34 7.44 -7.72 9.57
N GLU A 35 8.58 -7.32 9.01
CA GLU A 35 9.21 -6.05 9.37
C GLU A 35 8.41 -4.84 8.83
N SER A 36 7.86 -4.97 7.62
CA SER A 36 6.94 -3.98 7.06
C SER A 36 5.67 -3.86 7.91
N ASN A 37 5.11 -4.97 8.41
CA ASN A 37 3.99 -4.95 9.35
C ASN A 37 4.33 -4.18 10.64
N ARG A 38 5.49 -4.45 11.27
CA ARG A 38 5.94 -3.73 12.46
C ARG A 38 6.03 -2.22 12.21
N LEU A 39 6.57 -1.82 11.06
CA LEU A 39 6.62 -0.42 10.64
C LEU A 39 5.21 0.19 10.49
N TYR A 40 4.29 -0.52 9.84
CA TYR A 40 2.91 -0.06 9.67
C TYR A 40 2.20 0.14 11.00
N ARG A 41 2.27 -0.84 11.89
CA ARG A 41 1.68 -0.74 13.24
C ARG A 41 2.29 0.40 14.04
N THR A 42 3.59 0.61 13.92
CA THR A 42 4.29 1.75 14.57
C THR A 42 3.79 3.09 14.04
N ASN A 43 3.61 3.23 12.73
CA ASN A 43 3.12 4.46 12.13
C ASN A 43 1.65 4.73 12.48
N LEU A 44 0.81 3.68 12.48
CA LEU A 44 -0.58 3.78 12.92
C LEU A 44 -0.67 4.23 14.39
N ALA A 45 0.15 3.64 15.28
CA ALA A 45 0.21 4.05 16.68
C ALA A 45 0.69 5.51 16.87
N LYS A 46 1.43 6.07 15.90
CA LYS A 46 1.88 7.47 15.87
C LYS A 46 0.88 8.43 15.20
N GLY A 47 -0.31 7.95 14.83
CA GLY A 47 -1.38 8.78 14.26
C GLY A 47 -1.45 8.80 12.73
N GLN A 48 -0.75 7.90 12.03
CA GLN A 48 -1.00 7.68 10.60
C GLN A 48 -2.45 7.19 10.40
N THR A 49 -3.17 7.75 9.43
CA THR A 49 -4.60 7.47 9.21
C THR A 49 -4.89 6.68 7.93
N GLY A 50 -3.85 6.30 7.18
CA GLY A 50 -3.96 5.37 6.07
C GLY A 50 -2.65 4.62 5.80
N LEU A 51 -2.72 3.43 5.19
CA LEU A 51 -1.56 2.63 4.83
C LEU A 51 -1.28 2.70 3.33
N SER A 52 -0.03 2.84 2.90
CA SER A 52 0.35 2.74 1.49
C SER A 52 1.58 1.85 1.36
N VAL A 53 1.48 0.79 0.56
CA VAL A 53 2.45 -0.31 0.54
C VAL A 53 3.40 -0.14 -0.63
N ALA A 54 4.70 -0.11 -0.35
CA ALA A 54 5.75 -0.16 -1.35
C ALA A 54 6.23 -1.59 -1.56
N PHE A 55 5.98 -2.15 -2.75
CA PHE A 55 6.44 -3.49 -3.13
C PHE A 55 7.86 -3.46 -3.69
N ASP A 56 8.60 -4.56 -3.56
CA ASP A 56 9.90 -4.69 -4.20
C ASP A 56 9.81 -4.87 -5.73
N LEU A 57 10.95 -4.79 -6.42
CA LEU A 57 10.97 -4.84 -7.89
C LEU A 57 10.47 -6.19 -8.45
N PRO A 58 10.84 -7.37 -7.92
CA PRO A 58 10.28 -8.65 -8.36
C PRO A 58 8.75 -8.69 -8.27
N THR A 59 8.17 -8.28 -7.13
CA THR A 59 6.71 -8.23 -6.95
C THR A 59 6.05 -7.27 -7.95
N GLN A 60 6.67 -6.10 -8.19
CA GLN A 60 6.15 -5.12 -9.16
C GLN A 60 6.19 -5.63 -10.61
N THR A 61 7.17 -6.47 -10.93
CA THR A 61 7.41 -6.98 -12.30
C THR A 61 6.85 -8.37 -12.54
N GLY A 62 6.29 -9.02 -11.52
CA GLY A 62 5.63 -10.32 -11.63
C GLY A 62 6.55 -11.53 -11.51
N TYR A 63 7.72 -11.38 -10.88
CA TYR A 63 8.62 -12.49 -10.60
C TYR A 63 8.51 -12.96 -9.15
N ASP A 64 8.49 -14.28 -8.96
CA ASP A 64 8.68 -14.89 -7.65
C ASP A 64 10.12 -14.66 -7.15
N ALA A 65 10.30 -14.72 -5.83
CA ALA A 65 11.56 -14.39 -5.18
C ALA A 65 12.72 -15.34 -5.54
N ASP A 66 12.42 -16.56 -6.00
CA ASP A 66 13.39 -17.56 -6.44
C ASP A 66 13.71 -17.49 -7.95
N HIS A 67 13.04 -16.62 -8.70
CA HIS A 67 13.30 -16.43 -10.12
C HIS A 67 14.72 -15.85 -10.34
N GLU A 68 15.44 -16.34 -11.34
CA GLU A 68 16.84 -15.92 -11.60
C GLU A 68 16.98 -14.40 -11.78
N LEU A 69 16.01 -13.77 -12.44
CA LEU A 69 15.98 -12.30 -12.64
C LEU A 69 15.60 -11.50 -11.39
N ALA A 70 15.06 -12.13 -10.35
CA ALA A 70 14.71 -11.46 -9.09
C ALA A 70 15.94 -11.31 -8.16
N ARG A 71 17.02 -12.05 -8.43
CA ARG A 71 18.18 -12.14 -7.56
C ARG A 71 18.79 -10.75 -7.28
N GLY A 72 18.88 -10.41 -6.00
CA GLY A 72 19.46 -9.14 -5.53
C GLY A 72 18.47 -7.98 -5.46
N GLU A 73 17.23 -8.15 -5.94
CA GLU A 73 16.18 -7.13 -5.89
C GLU A 73 15.06 -7.47 -4.87
N VAL A 74 15.01 -8.74 -4.42
CA VAL A 74 14.08 -9.21 -3.38
C VAL A 74 14.23 -8.37 -2.10
N GLY A 75 13.16 -7.70 -1.70
CA GLY A 75 13.09 -6.90 -0.47
C GLY A 75 13.94 -5.63 -0.42
N LYS A 76 14.61 -5.26 -1.53
CA LYS A 76 15.60 -4.16 -1.58
C LYS A 76 14.97 -2.77 -1.56
N VAL A 77 13.91 -2.57 -2.35
CA VAL A 77 13.23 -1.28 -2.51
C VAL A 77 11.80 -1.28 -1.97
N GLY A 78 11.36 -2.40 -1.41
CA GLY A 78 9.99 -2.60 -0.97
C GLY A 78 9.82 -3.92 -0.22
N VAL A 79 8.58 -4.24 0.13
CA VAL A 79 8.23 -5.55 0.70
C VAL A 79 8.13 -6.60 -0.41
N PRO A 80 8.76 -7.78 -0.26
CA PRO A 80 8.58 -8.90 -1.19
C PRO A 80 7.25 -9.61 -0.89
N ILE A 81 6.48 -9.92 -1.93
CA ILE A 81 5.25 -10.74 -1.85
C ILE A 81 5.29 -11.78 -2.97
N SER A 82 5.41 -13.06 -2.61
CA SER A 82 5.37 -14.17 -3.57
C SER A 82 4.09 -15.00 -3.43
N HIS A 83 3.44 -14.97 -2.28
CA HIS A 83 2.21 -15.72 -2.06
C HIS A 83 1.26 -15.08 -1.02
N VAL A 84 0.06 -15.64 -0.89
CA VAL A 84 -0.97 -15.16 0.06
C VAL A 84 -0.48 -15.16 1.51
N GLY A 85 0.46 -16.03 1.88
CA GLY A 85 1.05 -16.07 3.22
C GLY A 85 1.78 -14.77 3.57
N ASP A 86 2.43 -14.14 2.59
CA ASP A 86 3.15 -12.89 2.79
C ASP A 86 2.18 -11.74 3.01
N MET A 87 1.09 -11.69 2.26
CA MET A 87 0.03 -10.70 2.46
C MET A 87 -0.63 -10.84 3.84
N ARG A 88 -0.84 -12.08 4.30
CA ARG A 88 -1.32 -12.35 5.66
C ARG A 88 -0.33 -11.85 6.71
N ALA A 89 0.96 -12.11 6.54
CA ALA A 89 1.99 -11.61 7.45
C ALA A 89 2.11 -10.07 7.40
N LEU A 90 1.98 -9.46 6.22
CA LEU A 90 2.06 -8.02 6.03
C LEU A 90 0.96 -7.27 6.77
N PHE A 91 -0.25 -7.83 6.81
CA PHE A 91 -1.42 -7.21 7.44
C PHE A 91 -1.81 -7.85 8.78
N ASP A 92 -0.96 -8.71 9.35
CA ASP A 92 -1.25 -9.34 10.63
C ASP A 92 -1.51 -8.29 11.73
N GLY A 93 -2.61 -8.47 12.48
CA GLY A 93 -3.03 -7.52 13.51
C GLY A 93 -3.45 -6.13 13.01
N ILE A 94 -3.64 -5.93 11.70
CA ILE A 94 -4.19 -4.69 11.11
C ILE A 94 -5.62 -4.97 10.60
N PRO A 95 -6.66 -4.31 11.14
CA PRO A 95 -8.03 -4.50 10.66
C PRO A 95 -8.21 -3.81 9.30
N LEU A 96 -8.51 -4.58 8.25
CA LEU A 96 -8.65 -4.05 6.88
C LEU A 96 -10.06 -3.58 6.52
N GLY A 97 -11.04 -3.82 7.39
CA GLY A 97 -12.46 -3.52 7.17
C GLY A 97 -13.31 -4.78 7.10
#